data_AF-A0A0F9RB07-F1
#
_entry.id   AF-A0A0F9RB07-F1
#
_cell.length_a   1.000
_cell.length_b   1.000
_cell.length_c   1.000
_cell.angle_alpha   90.00
_cell.angle_beta   90.00
_cell.angle_gamma   90.00
#
_symmetry.space_group_name_H-M   'P 1'
#
loop_
_entity.id
_entity.type
_entity.pdbx_description
1 polymer ?
#
loop_
_entity_poly.entity_id
_entity_poly.type
_entity_poly.pdbx_seq_one_letter_code
_entity_poly.pdbx_strand_id
1 'polypeptide(L)'
;MEKDTPFITEGDGKADVEISLIEACGIKFEDYVEDNSILTKEIFEAHLNELLDLVNKVNHYVAYLILGVLILKTGTNLTEDLREKLIKAAAWENNRKDWKLKDTDEDREFLDLRKEILLDFQEKIRNHKPGVITDIF
;
A
#
# COMPACT_ATOMS: atom_id res chain seq x y z
N MET A 1 -17.33 -12.18 3.72
CA MET A 1 -16.18 -12.51 2.88
C MET A 1 -15.43 -11.20 2.77
N GLU A 2 -14.48 -10.99 3.67
CA GLU A 2 -13.63 -9.80 3.67
C GLU A 2 -13.00 -9.72 2.28
N LYS A 3 -13.22 -8.58 1.62
CA LYS A 3 -12.47 -8.24 0.42
C LYS A 3 -11.13 -7.78 0.94
N ASP A 4 -10.28 -8.74 1.26
CA ASP A 4 -8.91 -8.45 1.66
C ASP A 4 -8.25 -7.54 0.62
N THR A 5 -7.03 -7.16 0.92
CA THR A 5 -6.20 -6.22 0.16
C THR A 5 -5.67 -6.68 -1.24
N PRO A 6 -6.00 -7.84 -1.88
CA PRO A 6 -5.35 -8.27 -3.13
C PRO A 6 -5.38 -7.26 -4.27
N PHE A 7 -6.43 -6.45 -4.35
CA PHE A 7 -6.62 -5.58 -5.51
C PHE A 7 -5.78 -4.31 -5.49
N ILE A 8 -5.06 -3.97 -4.41
CA ILE A 8 -3.96 -2.99 -4.44
C ILE A 8 -2.61 -3.69 -4.70
N THR A 9 -2.46 -4.92 -4.23
CA THR A 9 -1.16 -5.60 -4.03
C THR A 9 -0.88 -6.81 -4.94
N GLU A 10 -1.72 -7.17 -5.91
CA GLU A 10 -1.52 -8.38 -6.75
C GLU A 10 -0.29 -8.35 -7.70
N GLY A 11 0.61 -9.33 -7.57
CA GLY A 11 1.77 -9.61 -8.45
C GLY A 11 2.97 -10.20 -7.70
N ASP A 12 3.68 -11.20 -8.26
CA ASP A 12 4.73 -11.98 -7.56
C ASP A 12 5.87 -11.14 -6.96
N GLY A 13 6.26 -10.02 -7.58
CA GLY A 13 7.31 -9.13 -7.04
C GLY A 13 6.85 -8.23 -5.86
N LYS A 14 5.60 -8.34 -5.41
CA LYS A 14 4.98 -7.45 -4.42
C LYS A 14 4.90 -8.08 -3.03
N ALA A 15 4.78 -9.41 -2.94
CA ALA A 15 4.90 -10.14 -1.68
C ALA A 15 6.28 -9.89 -1.04
N ASP A 16 7.35 -9.90 -1.86
CA ASP A 16 8.71 -9.59 -1.39
C ASP A 16 8.82 -8.19 -0.79
N VAL A 17 8.10 -7.21 -1.34
CA VAL A 17 8.12 -5.83 -0.84
C VAL A 17 7.37 -5.71 0.48
N GLU A 18 6.20 -6.32 0.61
CA GLU A 18 5.45 -6.31 1.87
C GLU A 18 6.22 -7.04 2.98
N ILE A 19 6.76 -8.23 2.68
CA ILE A 19 7.64 -8.97 3.60
C ILE A 19 8.80 -8.08 4.04
N SER A 20 9.52 -7.47 3.09
CA SER A 20 10.68 -6.61 3.40
C SER A 20 10.32 -5.43 4.29
N LEU A 21 9.14 -4.81 4.10
CA LEU A 21 8.70 -3.67 4.91
C LEU A 21 8.27 -4.10 6.33
N ILE A 22 7.60 -5.25 6.47
CA ILE A 22 7.22 -5.79 7.78
C ILE A 22 8.45 -6.25 8.55
N GLU A 23 9.38 -6.96 7.90
CA GLU A 23 10.63 -7.41 8.53
C GLU A 23 11.53 -6.24 8.92
N ALA A 24 11.54 -5.15 8.16
CA ALA A 24 12.24 -3.92 8.52
C ALA A 24 11.66 -3.24 9.78
N CYS A 25 10.42 -3.56 10.16
CA CYS A 25 9.84 -3.14 11.44
C CYS A 25 10.22 -4.07 12.61
N GLY A 26 11.07 -5.08 12.38
CA GLY A 26 11.45 -6.08 13.38
C GLY A 26 10.38 -7.13 13.66
N ILE A 27 9.38 -7.26 12.78
CA ILE A 27 8.27 -8.20 12.91
C ILE A 27 8.45 -9.32 11.88
N LYS A 28 8.25 -10.57 12.29
CA LYS A 28 8.22 -11.68 11.32
C LYS A 28 6.94 -11.60 10.50
N PHE A 29 7.05 -11.81 9.20
CA PHE A 29 5.90 -11.72 8.32
C PHE A 29 4.80 -12.72 8.69
N GLU A 30 5.15 -13.93 9.13
CA GLU A 30 4.17 -14.92 9.58
C GLU A 30 3.37 -14.44 10.79
N ASP A 31 4.05 -13.83 11.78
CA ASP A 31 3.40 -13.29 12.98
C ASP A 31 2.44 -12.14 12.60
N TYR A 32 2.81 -11.31 11.61
CA TYR A 32 1.96 -10.24 11.09
C TYR A 32 0.72 -10.77 10.34
N VAL A 33 0.85 -11.86 9.59
CA VAL A 33 -0.27 -12.48 8.88
C VAL A 33 -1.25 -13.10 9.88
N GLU A 34 -0.75 -13.70 10.97
CA GLU A 34 -1.59 -14.26 12.03
C GLU A 34 -2.27 -13.18 12.87
N ASP A 35 -1.56 -12.09 13.20
CA ASP A 35 -2.09 -10.96 13.95
C ASP A 35 -1.50 -9.64 13.44
N ASN A 36 -2.24 -8.98 12.55
CA ASN A 36 -1.79 -7.72 11.96
C ASN A 36 -1.74 -6.55 12.98
N SER A 37 -2.34 -6.71 14.17
CA SER A 37 -2.31 -5.69 15.23
C SER A 37 -0.94 -5.60 15.91
N ILE A 38 -0.06 -6.58 15.69
CA ILE A 38 1.33 -6.56 16.15
C ILE A 38 2.11 -5.36 15.58
N LEU A 39 1.74 -4.89 14.38
CA LEU A 39 2.31 -3.69 13.80
C LEU A 39 1.58 -2.45 14.36
N THR A 40 2.06 -1.97 15.50
CA THR A 40 1.50 -0.74 16.09
C THR A 40 2.01 0.50 15.39
N LYS A 41 1.32 1.63 15.64
CA LYS A 41 1.75 2.95 15.21
C LYS A 41 3.18 3.26 15.68
N GLU A 42 3.48 2.99 16.93
CA GLU A 42 4.78 3.30 17.54
C GLU A 42 5.91 2.49 16.90
N ILE A 43 5.67 1.20 16.63
CA ILE A 43 6.64 0.34 15.93
C ILE A 43 6.88 0.87 14.51
N PHE A 44 5.81 1.19 13.79
CA PHE A 44 5.92 1.65 12.41
C PHE A 44 6.59 3.04 12.31
N GLU A 45 6.22 3.98 13.19
CA GLU A 45 6.84 5.32 13.23
C GLU A 45 8.32 5.27 13.60
N ALA A 46 8.73 4.34 14.47
CA ALA A 46 10.14 4.16 14.84
C ALA A 46 11.02 3.74 13.64
N HIS A 47 10.44 3.06 12.64
CA HIS A 47 11.15 2.54 11.47
C HIS A 47 10.83 3.32 10.18
N LEU A 48 9.99 4.37 10.23
CA LEU A 48 9.47 5.04 9.04
C LEU A 48 10.57 5.54 8.09
N ASN A 49 11.69 6.04 8.60
CA ASN A 49 12.81 6.48 7.76
C ASN A 49 13.45 5.32 6.97
N GLU A 50 13.63 4.17 7.62
CA GLU A 50 14.17 2.97 6.97
C GLU A 50 13.20 2.43 5.91
N LEU A 51 11.90 2.42 6.22
CA LEU A 51 10.87 2.05 5.27
C LEU A 51 10.86 2.97 4.04
N LEU A 52 10.99 4.28 4.25
CA LEU A 52 11.09 5.24 3.15
C LEU A 52 12.33 4.99 2.28
N ASP A 53 13.47 4.68 2.89
CA ASP A 53 14.69 4.33 2.15
C ASP A 53 14.51 3.05 1.32
N LEU A 54 13.83 2.03 1.87
CA LEU A 54 13.51 0.81 1.14
C LEU A 54 12.59 1.09 -0.05
N VAL A 55 11.49 1.81 0.18
CA VAL A 55 10.55 2.19 -0.89
C VAL A 55 11.23 3.00 -1.99
N ASN A 56 12.08 3.96 -1.61
CA ASN A 56 12.83 4.78 -2.56
C ASN A 56 13.85 3.95 -3.37
N LYS A 57 14.50 2.94 -2.76
CA LYS A 57 15.45 2.04 -3.44
C LYS A 57 14.77 1.12 -4.44
N VAL A 58 13.61 0.56 -4.08
CA VAL A 58 12.81 -0.27 -4.99
C VAL A 58 12.34 0.57 -6.19
N ASN A 59 12.09 1.87 -5.97
CA ASN A 59 11.70 2.84 -7.00
C ASN A 59 10.51 2.35 -7.86
N HIS A 60 9.55 1.68 -7.22
CA HIS A 60 8.37 1.12 -7.85
C HIS A 60 7.12 1.64 -7.15
N TYR A 61 6.10 2.03 -7.93
CA TYR A 61 4.88 2.64 -7.39
C TYR A 61 4.18 1.74 -6.36
N VAL A 62 4.32 0.42 -6.52
CA VAL A 62 3.73 -0.58 -5.61
C VAL A 62 4.30 -0.46 -4.20
N ALA A 63 5.59 -0.20 -4.04
CA ALA A 63 6.20 -0.05 -2.71
C ALA A 63 5.58 1.13 -1.96
N TYR A 64 5.27 2.22 -2.67
CA TYR A 64 4.50 3.32 -2.10
C TYR A 64 3.05 2.94 -1.79
N LEU A 65 2.39 2.12 -2.63
CA LEU A 65 1.03 1.66 -2.33
C LEU A 65 0.99 0.82 -1.05
N ILE A 66 1.91 -0.14 -0.90
CA ILE A 66 2.02 -0.97 0.31
C ILE A 66 2.32 -0.09 1.53
N LEU A 67 3.27 0.83 1.42
CA LEU A 67 3.58 1.77 2.50
C LEU A 67 2.35 2.60 2.90
N GLY A 68 1.57 3.09 1.94
CA GLY A 68 0.36 3.85 2.21
C GLY A 68 -0.73 3.01 2.89
N VAL A 69 -0.87 1.74 2.51
CA VAL A 69 -1.75 0.78 3.20
C VAL A 69 -1.33 0.63 4.66
N LEU A 70 -0.04 0.42 4.93
CA LEU A 70 0.46 0.29 6.31
C LEU A 70 0.25 1.58 7.13
N ILE A 71 0.41 2.76 6.52
CA ILE A 71 0.13 4.05 7.17
C ILE A 71 -1.35 4.17 7.57
N LEU A 72 -2.26 3.77 6.68
CA LEU A 72 -3.70 3.77 6.95
C LEU A 72 -4.07 2.76 8.05
N LYS A 73 -3.49 1.56 8.05
CA LYS A 73 -3.72 0.52 9.08
C LYS A 73 -3.22 0.93 10.45
N THR A 74 -2.10 1.64 10.51
CA THR A 74 -1.45 2.01 11.78
C THR A 74 -1.92 3.37 12.31
N GLY A 75 -2.55 4.21 11.49
CA GLY A 75 -2.82 5.59 11.88
C GLY A 75 -1.54 6.45 11.97
N THR A 76 -0.47 6.05 11.29
CA THR A 76 0.83 6.72 11.35
C THR A 76 0.77 8.16 10.86
N ASN A 77 1.56 9.05 11.46
CA ASN A 77 1.65 10.42 10.99
C ASN A 77 2.14 10.49 9.53
N LEU A 78 1.39 11.20 8.69
CA LEU A 78 1.69 11.34 7.26
C LEU A 78 2.11 12.78 6.97
N THR A 79 3.36 12.97 6.57
CA THR A 79 3.84 14.27 6.09
C THR A 79 3.21 14.61 4.74
N GLU A 80 3.07 15.90 4.44
CA GLU A 80 2.48 16.32 3.15
C GLU A 80 3.33 15.87 1.94
N ASP A 81 4.66 15.88 2.04
CA ASP A 81 5.54 15.34 0.98
C ASP A 81 5.28 13.85 0.74
N LEU A 82 5.14 13.05 1.81
CA LEU A 82 4.83 11.63 1.67
C LEU A 82 3.41 11.44 1.13
N ARG A 83 2.44 12.25 1.56
CA ARG A 83 1.06 12.22 1.05
C ARG A 83 1.04 12.41 -0.47
N GLU A 84 1.75 13.41 -0.98
CA GLU A 84 1.84 13.68 -2.42
C GLU A 84 2.48 12.51 -3.17
N LYS A 85 3.54 11.90 -2.62
CA LYS A 85 4.20 10.72 -3.21
C LYS A 85 3.25 9.52 -3.29
N LEU A 86 2.50 9.25 -2.23
CA LEU A 86 1.52 8.15 -2.18
C LEU A 86 0.40 8.37 -3.20
N ILE A 87 -0.17 9.59 -3.27
CA ILE A 87 -1.20 9.94 -4.26
C ILE A 87 -0.67 9.79 -5.68
N LYS A 88 0.56 10.26 -5.95
CA LYS A 88 1.21 10.13 -7.26
C LYS A 88 1.45 8.67 -7.62
N ALA A 89 1.91 7.85 -6.68
CA ALA A 89 2.11 6.41 -6.91
C ALA A 89 0.79 5.70 -7.27
N ALA A 90 -0.32 6.14 -6.68
CA ALA A 90 -1.67 5.64 -6.98
C ALA A 90 -2.30 6.22 -8.25
N ALA A 91 -1.60 7.07 -9.02
CA ALA A 91 -2.11 7.55 -10.29
C ALA A 91 -2.29 6.39 -11.29
N TRP A 92 -3.40 6.41 -12.04
CA TRP A 92 -3.74 5.37 -13.00
C TRP A 92 -2.64 5.16 -14.05
N GLU A 93 -2.02 6.25 -14.49
CA GLU A 93 -0.97 6.30 -15.50
C GLU A 93 0.29 5.54 -15.08
N ASN A 94 0.54 5.43 -13.77
CA ASN A 94 1.67 4.67 -13.22
C ASN A 94 1.36 3.17 -13.15
N ASN A 95 0.08 2.80 -12.95
CA ASN A 95 -0.33 1.41 -12.89
C ASN A 95 -0.49 0.79 -14.28
N ARG A 96 -1.13 1.49 -15.23
CA ARG A 96 -1.52 0.93 -16.54
C ARG A 96 -0.34 0.39 -17.36
N LYS A 97 0.86 0.95 -17.20
CA LYS A 97 2.04 0.66 -18.04
C LYS A 97 2.50 -0.80 -17.94
N ASP A 98 2.23 -1.45 -16.82
CA ASP A 98 2.73 -2.80 -16.55
C ASP A 98 1.74 -3.90 -16.95
N TRP A 99 0.51 -3.53 -17.30
CA TRP A 99 -0.54 -4.49 -17.66
C TRP A 99 -0.57 -4.75 -19.17
N LYS A 100 -0.04 -5.90 -19.58
CA LYS A 100 -0.17 -6.43 -20.96
C LYS A 100 -1.47 -7.21 -21.10
N LEU A 101 -2.59 -6.51 -21.08
CA LEU A 101 -3.91 -7.13 -21.20
C LEU A 101 -4.30 -7.39 -22.66
N LYS A 102 -5.14 -8.39 -22.87
CA LYS A 102 -5.55 -8.91 -24.17
C LYS A 102 -6.84 -8.28 -24.70
N ASP A 103 -7.36 -7.25 -24.02
CA ASP A 103 -8.61 -6.54 -24.34
C ASP A 103 -9.84 -7.47 -24.36
N THR A 104 -9.92 -8.36 -23.37
CA THR A 104 -11.13 -9.15 -23.09
C THR A 104 -12.11 -8.36 -22.21
N ASP A 105 -13.36 -8.84 -22.09
CA ASP A 105 -14.31 -8.25 -21.14
C ASP A 105 -13.82 -8.38 -19.69
N GLU A 106 -13.24 -9.52 -19.33
CA GLU A 106 -12.63 -9.76 -18.01
C GLU A 106 -11.48 -8.76 -17.73
N ASP A 107 -10.63 -8.49 -18.73
CA ASP A 107 -9.55 -7.52 -18.61
C ASP A 107 -10.09 -6.10 -18.39
N ARG A 108 -11.20 -5.74 -19.05
CA ARG A 108 -11.86 -4.44 -18.87
C ARG A 108 -12.46 -4.28 -17.48
N GLU A 109 -13.21 -5.29 -17.02
CA GLU A 109 -13.78 -5.32 -15.67
C GLU A 109 -12.70 -5.21 -14.60
N PHE A 110 -11.59 -5.94 -14.77
CA PHE A 110 -10.43 -5.85 -13.88
C PHE A 110 -9.83 -4.43 -13.85
N LEU A 111 -9.61 -3.80 -15.02
CA LEU A 111 -9.05 -2.45 -15.09
C LEU A 111 -9.96 -1.42 -14.43
N ASP A 112 -11.27 -1.53 -14.58
CA ASP A 112 -12.22 -0.60 -13.99
C ASP A 112 -12.27 -0.77 -12.46
N LEU A 113 -12.31 -1.99 -11.95
CA LEU A 113 -12.17 -2.25 -10.51
C LEU A 113 -10.85 -1.70 -9.96
N ARG A 114 -9.74 -1.89 -10.67
CA ARG A 114 -8.43 -1.36 -10.26
C ARG A 114 -8.43 0.16 -10.20
N LYS A 115 -9.08 0.86 -11.13
CA LYS A 115 -9.20 2.32 -11.09
C LYS A 115 -9.99 2.79 -9.88
N GLU A 116 -11.14 2.16 -9.60
CA GLU A 116 -11.98 2.50 -8.46
C GLU A 116 -11.20 2.37 -7.15
N ILE A 117 -10.44 1.30 -7.00
CA ILE A 117 -9.62 1.03 -5.82
C ILE A 117 -8.49 2.04 -5.67
N LEU A 118 -7.84 2.44 -6.76
CA LEU A 118 -6.80 3.48 -6.71
C LEU A 118 -7.40 4.84 -6.35
N LEU A 119 -8.60 5.16 -6.81
CA LEU A 119 -9.30 6.40 -6.46
C LEU A 119 -9.69 6.43 -4.99
N ASP A 120 -10.26 5.33 -4.48
CA ASP A 120 -10.59 5.18 -3.06
C ASP A 120 -9.34 5.28 -2.17
N PHE A 121 -8.25 4.61 -2.56
CA PHE A 121 -6.96 4.74 -1.87
C PHE A 121 -6.49 6.20 -1.82
N GLN A 122 -6.52 6.92 -2.94
CA GLN A 122 -6.14 8.33 -2.96
C GLN A 122 -7.03 9.18 -2.04
N GLU A 123 -8.33 8.92 -2.01
CA GLU A 123 -9.26 9.63 -1.12
C GLU A 123 -8.95 9.35 0.36
N LYS A 124 -8.74 8.09 0.73
CA LYS A 124 -8.32 7.68 2.08
C LYS A 124 -7.01 8.37 2.49
N ILE A 125 -6.01 8.39 1.60
CA ILE A 125 -4.75 9.10 1.83
C ILE A 125 -4.96 10.61 1.98
N ARG A 126 -5.83 11.25 1.19
CA ARG A 126 -6.12 12.69 1.33
C ARG A 126 -6.80 13.01 2.67
N ASN A 127 -7.72 12.16 3.09
CA ASN A 127 -8.52 12.36 4.30
C ASN A 127 -7.85 11.82 5.58
N HIS A 128 -6.70 11.15 5.46
CA HIS A 128 -5.98 10.55 6.57
C HIS A 128 -5.66 11.53 7.69
N LYS A 129 -5.92 11.11 8.93
CA LYS A 129 -5.63 11.85 10.16
C LYS A 129 -4.73 11.01 11.07
N PRO A 130 -3.67 11.59 11.65
CA PRO A 130 -2.81 10.86 12.58
C PRO A 130 -3.59 10.28 13.76
N GLY A 131 -3.31 9.02 14.08
CA GLY A 131 -3.99 8.25 15.14
C GLY A 131 -5.34 7.67 14.75
N VAL A 132 -5.83 7.89 13.53
CA VAL A 132 -7.06 7.28 13.02
C VAL A 132 -6.71 6.11 12.12
N ILE A 133 -7.05 4.91 12.56
CA ILE A 133 -6.97 3.70 11.74
C ILE A 133 -8.09 3.79 10.70
N THR A 134 -7.73 3.59 9.44
CA THR A 134 -8.68 3.60 8.32
C THR A 134 -8.86 2.18 7.81
N ASP A 135 -10.11 1.76 7.68
CA ASP A 135 -10.43 0.44 7.14
C ASP A 135 -10.05 0.34 5.65
N ILE A 136 -9.48 -0.80 5.28
CA ILE A 136 -8.87 -1.02 3.97
C ILE A 136 -9.68 -2.08 3.22
N PHE A 137 -10.76 -1.59 2.59
CA PHE A 137 -11.71 -2.26 1.67
C PHE A 137 -12.68 -3.28 2.29
#